data_AF-A0A075FRB3-F1
#
_entry.id   AF-A0A075FRB3-F1
#
_cell.length_a   1.000
_cell.length_b   1.000
_cell.length_c   1.000
_cell.angle_alpha   90.00
_cell.angle_beta   90.00
_cell.angle_gamma   90.00
#
_symmetry.space_group_name_H-M   'P 1'
#
loop_
_entity.id
_entity.type
_entity.pdbx_description
1 polymer ?
#
loop_
_entity_poly.entity_id
_entity_poly.type
_entity_poly.pdbx_seq_one_letter_code
_entity_poly.pdbx_strand_id
1 'polypeptide(L)' 'MLQSVCKRQNCKFFVVPQKFAGDCGSQIALVGLLEASVKKGTSLENTFVKQSWRLDTVKISY' A
#
# COMPACT_ATOMS: atom_id res chain seq x y z
N MET A 1 -11.79 3.96 20.13
CA MET A 1 -11.09 2.75 20.61
C MET A 1 -9.61 2.73 20.23
N LEU A 2 -9.23 2.73 18.93
CA LEU A 2 -7.81 2.68 18.52
C LEU A 2 -6.94 3.84 19.03
N GLN A 3 -7.44 5.08 18.99
CA GLN A 3 -6.74 6.25 19.53
C GLN A 3 -6.37 6.09 21.02
N SER A 4 -7.29 5.56 21.83
CA SER A 4 -7.06 5.32 23.26
C SER A 4 -5.99 4.26 23.49
N VAL A 5 -5.92 3.23 22.65
CA VAL A 5 -4.88 2.19 22.70
C VAL A 5 -3.52 2.77 22.35
N CYS A 6 -3.43 3.55 21.26
CA CYS A 6 -2.18 4.22 20.86
C CYS A 6 -1.67 5.16 21.97
N LYS A 7 -2.56 5.94 22.59
CA LYS A 7 -2.22 6.81 23.73
C LYS A 7 -1.64 6.01 24.91
N ARG A 8 -2.27 4.88 25.26
CA ARG A 8 -1.79 4.00 26.34
C ARG A 8 -0.42 3.41 26.05
N GLN A 9 -0.15 3.05 24.79
CA GLN A 9 1.12 2.46 24.35
C GLN A 9 2.17 3.50 23.93
N ASN A 10 1.95 4.79 24.19
CA ASN A 10 2.83 5.89 23.76
C ASN A 10 3.17 5.86 22.25
N CYS A 11 2.19 5.49 21.42
CA CYS A 11 2.30 5.37 19.97
C CYS A 11 1.57 6.52 19.25
N LYS A 12 2.04 6.87 18.05
CA LYS A 12 1.34 7.83 17.18
C LYS A 12 0.13 7.16 16.50
N PHE A 13 -0.93 7.93 16.29
CA PHE A 13 -2.12 7.49 15.55
C PHE A 13 -2.36 8.41 14.37
N PHE A 14 -2.57 7.83 13.19
CA PHE A 14 -2.81 8.56 11.95
C PHE A 14 -4.05 8.01 11.26
N VAL A 15 -4.78 8.89 10.59
CA VAL A 15 -5.90 8.55 9.70
C VAL A 15 -5.77 9.37 8.42
N VAL A 16 -6.15 8.75 7.31
CA VAL A 16 -6.23 9.44 6.02
C VAL A 16 -7.61 10.10 5.85
N PRO A 17 -7.74 11.13 5.00
CA PRO A 17 -9.04 11.66 4.63
C PRO A 17 -9.97 10.55 4.10
N GLN A 18 -11.27 10.63 4.42
CA GLN A 18 -12.26 9.57 4.14
C GLN A 18 -12.25 9.11 2.67
N LYS A 19 -12.08 10.04 1.73
CA LYS A 19 -12.01 9.76 0.28
C LYS A 19 -10.84 8.84 -0.14
N PHE A 20 -9.85 8.67 0.72
CA PHE A 20 -8.69 7.80 0.51
C PHE A 20 -8.64 6.64 1.52
N ALA A 21 -9.67 6.47 2.36
CA ALA A 21 -9.69 5.43 3.40
C ALA A 21 -10.22 4.09 2.88
N GLY A 22 -11.14 4.12 1.89
CA GLY A 22 -11.60 2.94 1.17
C GLY A 22 -10.80 2.68 -0.11
N ASP A 23 -11.27 1.71 -0.89
CA ASP A 23 -10.68 1.35 -2.17
C ASP A 23 -10.73 2.54 -3.13
N CYS A 24 -9.55 2.99 -3.58
CA CYS A 24 -9.45 4.08 -4.53
C CYS A 24 -8.24 3.94 -5.44
N GLY A 25 -8.38 4.42 -6.69
CA GLY A 25 -7.29 4.37 -7.68
C GLY A 25 -6.04 5.14 -7.25
N SER A 26 -6.17 6.14 -6.36
CA SER A 26 -5.03 6.91 -5.85
C SER A 26 -4.04 6.05 -5.06
N GLN A 27 -4.51 5.07 -4.28
CA GLN A 27 -3.64 4.16 -3.54
C GLN A 27 -2.82 3.28 -4.51
N ILE A 28 -3.46 2.81 -5.59
CA ILE A 28 -2.80 1.99 -6.63
C ILE A 28 -1.79 2.83 -7.42
N ALA A 29 -2.18 4.02 -7.86
CA ALA A 29 -1.34 4.90 -8.66
C ALA A 29 -0.09 5.35 -7.90
N LEU A 30 -0.22 5.74 -6.62
CA LEU A 30 0.91 6.18 -5.81
C LEU A 30 1.93 5.06 -5.60
N VAL A 31 1.48 3.86 -5.26
CA VAL A 31 2.38 2.70 -5.09
C VAL A 31 3.04 2.33 -6.43
N GLY A 32 2.29 2.39 -7.54
CA GLY A 32 2.85 2.18 -8.88
C GLY A 32 3.95 3.19 -9.25
N LEU A 33 3.77 4.47 -8.90
CA LEU A 33 4.79 5.51 -9.10
C LEU A 33 6.04 5.27 -8.24
N LEU A 34 5.87 4.88 -6.97
CA LEU A 34 6.99 4.52 -6.08
C LEU A 34 7.78 3.34 -6.65
N GLU A 35 7.10 2.30 -7.09
CA GLU A 35 7.73 1.12 -7.70
C GLU A 35 8.47 1.49 -9.01
N ALA A 36 7.85 2.30 -9.88
CA ALA A 36 8.45 2.78 -11.12
C ALA A 36 9.66 3.71 -10.91
N SER A 37 9.77 4.35 -9.73
CA SER A 37 10.93 5.20 -9.41
C SER A 37 12.23 4.40 -9.26
N VAL A 38 12.13 3.10 -8.95
CA VAL A 38 13.28 2.20 -8.72
C VAL A 38 13.37 1.05 -9.73
N LYS A 39 12.32 0.78 -10.52
CA LYS A 39 12.25 -0.32 -11.50
C LYS A 39 11.79 0.20 -12.87
N LYS A 40 12.41 -0.30 -13.94
CA LYS A 40 12.08 0.08 -15.33
C LYS A 40 10.71 -0.43 -15.83
N GLY A 41 10.09 -1.39 -15.16
CA GLY A 41 8.82 -2.01 -15.55
C GLY A 41 8.82 -3.54 -15.34
N THR A 42 7.78 -4.21 -15.82
CA THR A 42 7.65 -5.68 -15.80
C THR A 42 7.24 -6.18 -17.17
N SER A 43 7.58 -7.43 -17.48
CA SER A 43 7.11 -8.07 -18.70
C SER A 43 5.63 -8.46 -18.60
N LEU A 44 4.97 -8.60 -19.76
CA LEU A 44 3.51 -8.76 -19.84
C LEU A 44 3.03 -10.08 -19.21
N GLU A 45 3.80 -11.15 -19.34
CA GLU A 45 3.51 -12.44 -18.70
C GLU A 45 3.45 -12.34 -17.17
N ASN A 46 4.12 -11.34 -16.59
CA ASN A 46 4.14 -11.09 -15.15
C ASN A 46 3.02 -10.14 -14.68
N THR A 47 2.19 -9.61 -15.58
CA THR A 47 1.03 -8.74 -15.23
C THR A 47 -0.28 -9.50 -15.11
N PHE A 48 -0.25 -10.84 -15.13
CA PHE A 48 -1.45 -11.64 -14.95
C PHE A 48 -2.03 -11.45 -13.55
N VAL A 49 -3.36 -11.46 -13.45
CA VAL A 49 -4.08 -11.22 -12.19
C VAL A 49 -3.75 -12.32 -11.17
N LYS A 50 -3.35 -11.90 -9.97
CA LYS A 50 -3.12 -12.79 -8.83
C LYS A 50 -4.31 -12.71 -7.88
N GLN A 51 -5.27 -13.62 -8.03
CA GLN A 51 -6.51 -13.63 -7.22
C GLN A 51 -6.26 -13.80 -5.71
N SER A 52 -5.19 -14.50 -5.32
CA SER A 52 -4.81 -14.71 -3.92
C SER A 52 -3.43 -14.11 -3.63
N TRP A 53 -3.23 -12.85 -4.01
CA TRP A 53 -1.95 -12.16 -3.81
C TRP A 53 -1.69 -11.90 -2.33
N ARG A 54 -0.60 -12.45 -1.80
CA ARG A 54 -0.23 -12.27 -0.39
C ARG A 54 0.80 -11.15 -0.20
N LEU A 55 0.66 -10.40 0.90
CA LEU A 55 1.54 -9.29 1.23
C LEU A 55 3.01 -9.71 1.43
N ASP A 56 3.24 -10.88 2.00
CA ASP A 56 4.59 -11.42 2.26
C ASP A 56 5.34 -11.83 0.99
N THR A 57 4.66 -11.90 -0.16
CA THR A 57 5.26 -12.19 -1.47
C THR A 57 5.75 -10.94 -2.20
N VAL A 58 5.51 -9.74 -1.64
CA VAL A 58 5.84 -8.46 -2.27
C VAL A 58 7.20 -7.97 -1.80
N LYS A 59 8.13 -7.78 -2.75
CA LYS A 59 9.45 -7.17 -2.48
C LYS A 59 9.39 -5.65 -2.65
N ILE A 60 9.48 -4.93 -1.53
CA ILE A 60 9.55 -3.46 -1.49
C ILE A 60 11.00 -3.04 -1.74
N SER A 61 11.23 -2.13 -2.70
CA SER A 61 12.59 -1.70 -3.10
C SER A 61 12.75 -0.19 -3.19
N TYR A 62 11.70 0.56 -2.88
CA TYR A 62 11.67 2.02 -2.76
C TYR A 62 11.69 2.42 -1.28
#